data_AF-A0A9P6Y2T8-F1
#
_entry.id   AF-A0A9P6Y2T8-F1
#
_cell.length_a   1.000
_cell.length_b   1.000
_cell.length_c   1.000
_cell.angle_alpha   90.00
_cell.angle_beta   90.00
_cell.angle_gamma   90.00
#
_symmetry.space_group_name_H-M   'P 1'
#
loop_
_entity.id
_entity.type
_entity.pdbx_description
1 polymer ?
#
loop_
_entity_poly.entity_id
_entity_poly.type
_entity_poly.pdbx_seq_one_letter_code
_entity_poly.pdbx_strand_id
1 'polypeptide(L)'
;MTCSVDNNNSTLSLEYILKNPASDLFKEFANYLQQSYCIENLEFWIATQEYKKCTNDTLLASRCEKMINAYIRPNSPHEINIPCDMRQTILELYHQGIFHPHIFGDAAEAVLELMRINSFVPWVMLNRREDKMSGMKHSSSSSSLTERWNLVKLKQISRKSWSSSSSSFDYSSDDRFTFSVSSYSNNSVYKSMLKRIKKSLSGHQRQ
;
A
#
# COMPACT_ATOMS: atom_id res chain seq x y z
N MET A 1 5.39 3.90 46.75
CA MET A 1 5.52 4.86 45.64
C MET A 1 5.80 4.06 44.38
N THR A 2 4.74 3.69 43.65
CA THR A 2 4.85 2.93 42.40
C THR A 2 5.09 3.91 41.27
N CYS A 3 6.25 3.80 40.64
CA CYS A 3 6.62 4.47 39.41
C CYS A 3 5.70 4.00 38.27
N SER A 4 4.82 4.89 37.81
CA SER A 4 4.08 4.73 36.55
C SER A 4 5.03 4.97 35.40
N VAL A 5 5.37 3.89 34.69
CA VAL A 5 6.02 3.95 33.37
C VAL A 5 4.91 4.19 32.36
N ASP A 6 4.72 5.43 31.93
CA ASP A 6 3.87 5.77 30.79
C ASP A 6 4.56 5.31 29.50
N ASN A 7 4.31 4.05 29.16
CA ASN A 7 4.92 3.33 28.06
C ASN A 7 4.09 3.51 26.77
N ASN A 8 3.97 4.73 26.25
CA ASN A 8 3.19 5.02 25.04
C ASN A 8 3.98 5.80 23.98
N ASN A 9 5.24 5.43 23.74
CA ASN A 9 5.92 5.78 22.50
C ASN A 9 5.57 4.74 21.42
N SER A 10 4.31 4.67 21.01
CA SER A 10 3.90 3.84 19.87
C SER A 10 4.58 4.41 18.62
N THR A 11 5.69 3.79 18.20
CA THR A 11 6.40 4.18 16.99
C THR A 11 5.45 4.10 15.81
N LEU A 12 5.15 5.24 15.19
CA LEU A 12 4.30 5.33 14.01
C LEU A 12 4.83 4.37 12.94
N SER A 13 4.01 3.38 12.55
CA SER A 13 4.33 2.40 11.52
C SER A 13 3.26 2.36 10.45
N LEU A 14 3.61 1.85 9.26
CA LEU A 14 2.65 1.69 8.16
C LEU A 14 1.50 0.77 8.59
N GLU A 15 1.80 -0.32 9.28
CA GLU A 15 0.82 -1.28 9.80
C GLU A 15 -0.17 -0.62 10.75
N TYR A 16 0.32 0.25 11.63
CA TYR A 16 -0.53 0.97 12.56
C TYR A 16 -1.53 1.85 11.81
N ILE A 17 -1.09 2.56 10.78
CA ILE A 17 -1.96 3.39 9.94
C ILE A 17 -2.98 2.52 9.20
N LEU A 18 -2.53 1.45 8.54
CA LEU A 18 -3.39 0.58 7.74
C LEU A 18 -4.41 -0.21 8.58
N LYS A 19 -4.17 -0.44 9.88
CA LYS A 19 -5.18 -1.04 10.78
C LYS A 19 -6.31 -0.07 11.15
N ASN A 20 -6.09 1.23 11.02
CA ASN A 20 -6.99 2.27 11.52
C ASN A 20 -7.52 3.17 10.39
N PRO A 21 -8.39 2.66 9.49
CA PRO A 21 -8.88 3.40 8.32
C PRO A 21 -9.68 4.66 8.65
N ALA A 22 -10.28 4.72 9.83
CA ALA A 22 -11.06 5.88 10.24
C ALA A 22 -10.18 7.04 10.74
N SER A 23 -8.92 6.76 11.05
CA SER A 23 -7.98 7.74 11.60
C SER A 23 -7.64 8.84 10.59
N ASP A 24 -7.30 10.02 11.10
CA ASP A 24 -6.85 11.13 10.25
C ASP A 24 -5.46 10.84 9.65
N LEU A 25 -4.59 10.13 10.36
CA LEU A 25 -3.31 9.65 9.84
C LEU A 25 -3.48 8.79 8.57
N PHE A 26 -4.49 7.92 8.54
CA PHE A 26 -4.78 7.14 7.33
C PHE A 26 -5.26 8.04 6.19
N LYS A 27 -6.14 9.02 6.46
CA LYS A 27 -6.63 9.96 5.43
C LYS A 27 -5.49 10.80 4.86
N GLU A 28 -4.61 11.32 5.71
CA GLU A 28 -3.44 12.10 5.32
C GLU A 28 -2.48 11.27 4.48
N PHE A 29 -2.18 10.05 4.92
CA PHE A 29 -1.30 9.16 4.17
C PHE A 29 -1.91 8.75 2.82
N ALA A 30 -3.20 8.41 2.77
CA ALA A 30 -3.91 8.11 1.53
C ALA A 30 -3.91 9.31 0.56
N ASN A 31 -4.10 10.53 1.08
CA ASN A 31 -3.99 11.74 0.27
C ASN A 31 -2.57 11.96 -0.25
N TYR A 32 -1.55 11.71 0.57
CA TYR A 32 -0.15 11.77 0.14
C TYR A 32 0.16 10.77 -0.99
N LEU A 33 -0.34 9.53 -0.89
CA LEU A 33 -0.18 8.53 -1.96
C LEU A 33 -0.87 8.96 -3.25
N GLN A 34 -2.05 9.56 -3.15
CA GLN A 34 -2.78 10.10 -4.30
C GLN A 34 -2.02 11.25 -4.97
N GLN A 35 -1.46 12.18 -4.19
CA GLN A 35 -0.64 13.29 -4.70
C GLN A 35 0.70 12.83 -5.28
N SER A 36 1.22 11.71 -4.78
CA SER A 36 2.48 11.10 -5.23
C SER A 36 2.29 10.10 -6.37
N TYR A 37 1.07 9.99 -6.91
CA TYR A 37 0.71 9.08 -8.00
C TYR A 37 1.07 7.61 -7.72
N CYS A 38 0.88 7.16 -6.47
CA CYS A 38 1.16 5.78 -6.05
C CYS A 38 0.04 5.17 -5.20
N ILE A 39 -1.19 5.68 -5.36
CA ILE A 39 -2.39 5.25 -4.61
C ILE A 39 -2.81 3.82 -4.94
N GLU A 40 -2.52 3.34 -6.15
CA GLU A 40 -2.83 1.99 -6.61
C GLU A 40 -2.25 0.91 -5.69
N ASN A 41 -1.11 1.19 -5.05
CA ASN A 41 -0.49 0.29 -4.06
C ASN A 41 -1.38 0.09 -2.82
N LEU A 42 -1.98 1.16 -2.32
CA LEU A 42 -2.93 1.08 -1.20
C LEU A 42 -4.23 0.40 -1.63
N GLU A 43 -4.74 0.73 -2.83
CA GLU A 43 -5.96 0.12 -3.35
C GLU A 43 -5.83 -1.39 -3.55
N PHE A 44 -4.70 -1.83 -4.12
CA PHE A 44 -4.38 -3.24 -4.28
C PHE A 44 -4.24 -3.97 -2.94
N TRP A 45 -3.53 -3.37 -1.99
CA TRP A 45 -3.36 -3.96 -0.66
C TRP A 45 -4.72 -4.18 0.02
N ILE A 46 -5.61 -3.18 0.00
CA ILE A 46 -6.98 -3.28 0.53
C ILE A 46 -7.78 -4.34 -0.23
N ALA A 47 -7.74 -4.32 -1.57
CA ALA A 47 -8.44 -5.30 -2.40
C ALA A 47 -8.02 -6.73 -2.08
N THR A 48 -6.73 -6.96 -1.79
CA THR A 48 -6.21 -8.27 -1.39
C THR A 48 -6.75 -8.72 -0.03
N GLN A 49 -6.86 -7.81 0.94
CA GLN A 49 -7.49 -8.15 2.23
C GLN A 49 -8.99 -8.48 2.07
N GLU A 50 -9.69 -7.83 1.15
CA GLU A 50 -11.09 -8.16 0.84
C GLU A 50 -11.22 -9.49 0.10
N TYR A 51 -10.30 -9.76 -0.82
CA TYR A 51 -10.25 -11.00 -1.58
C TYR A 51 -10.07 -12.22 -0.67
N LYS A 52 -9.14 -12.15 0.30
CA LYS A 52 -8.90 -13.19 1.31
C LYS A 52 -10.14 -13.57 2.12
N LYS A 53 -11.12 -12.67 2.26
CA LYS A 53 -12.36 -12.90 3.02
C LYS A 53 -13.47 -13.56 2.20
N CYS A 54 -13.26 -13.81 0.90
CA CYS A 54 -14.26 -14.45 0.06
C CYS A 54 -14.41 -15.91 0.48
N THR A 55 -15.64 -16.34 0.77
CA THR A 55 -15.97 -17.70 1.20
C THR A 55 -16.63 -18.54 0.10
N ASN A 56 -16.99 -17.93 -1.03
CA ASN A 56 -17.69 -18.57 -2.14
C ASN A 56 -16.82 -18.54 -3.40
N ASP A 57 -16.69 -19.69 -4.07
CA ASP A 57 -15.82 -19.88 -5.24
C ASP A 57 -16.18 -18.99 -6.42
N THR A 58 -17.47 -18.78 -6.70
CA THR A 58 -17.94 -17.89 -7.77
C THR A 58 -17.56 -16.44 -7.50
N LEU A 59 -17.67 -16.01 -6.24
CA LEU A 59 -17.24 -14.67 -5.82
C LEU A 59 -15.72 -14.52 -5.89
N LEU A 60 -14.99 -15.57 -5.50
CA LEU A 60 -13.54 -15.63 -5.55
C LEU A 60 -13.04 -15.52 -7.00
N ALA A 61 -13.60 -16.29 -7.92
CA ALA A 61 -13.30 -16.21 -9.35
C ALA A 61 -13.57 -14.81 -9.93
N SER A 62 -14.78 -14.27 -9.69
CA SER A 62 -15.17 -12.95 -10.19
C SER A 62 -14.30 -11.81 -9.62
N ARG A 63 -13.90 -11.89 -8.35
CA ARG A 63 -12.98 -10.90 -7.77
C ARG A 63 -11.55 -11.09 -8.26
N CYS A 64 -11.10 -12.32 -8.47
CA CYS A 64 -9.78 -12.60 -9.01
C CYS A 64 -9.63 -11.94 -10.38
N GLU A 65 -10.58 -12.17 -11.28
CA GLU A 65 -10.59 -11.55 -12.61
C GLU A 65 -10.51 -10.02 -12.54
N LYS A 66 -11.30 -9.39 -11.66
CA LYS A 66 -11.25 -7.93 -11.45
C LYS A 66 -9.88 -7.46 -10.99
N MET A 67 -9.25 -8.18 -10.05
CA MET A 67 -7.92 -7.83 -9.54
C MET A 67 -6.83 -8.02 -10.60
N ILE A 68 -6.91 -9.11 -11.38
CA ILE A 68 -5.99 -9.39 -12.48
C ILE A 68 -6.02 -8.26 -13.51
N ASN A 69 -7.22 -7.85 -13.93
CA ASN A 69 -7.40 -6.83 -14.96
C ASN A 69 -7.10 -5.41 -14.46
N ALA A 70 -7.28 -5.13 -13.16
CA ALA A 70 -7.02 -3.82 -12.59
C ALA A 70 -5.55 -3.59 -12.23
N TYR A 71 -4.87 -4.60 -11.66
CA TYR A 71 -3.56 -4.41 -11.00
C TYR A 71 -2.43 -5.29 -11.55
N ILE A 72 -2.71 -6.50 -12.07
CA ILE A 72 -1.64 -7.48 -12.37
C ILE A 72 -1.22 -7.46 -13.83
N ARG A 73 -2.19 -7.41 -14.76
CA ARG A 73 -1.89 -7.45 -16.20
C ARG A 73 -0.98 -6.29 -16.59
N PRO A 74 -0.02 -6.51 -17.50
CA PRO A 74 0.75 -5.42 -18.09
C PRO A 74 -0.19 -4.40 -18.74
N ASN A 75 0.10 -3.12 -18.54
CA ASN A 75 -0.70 -1.98 -19.00
C ASN A 75 -2.11 -1.90 -18.39
N SER A 76 -2.33 -2.54 -17.24
CA SER A 76 -3.57 -2.35 -16.49
C SER A 76 -3.67 -0.93 -15.95
N PRO A 77 -4.88 -0.37 -15.81
CA PRO A 77 -5.07 1.04 -15.42
C PRO A 77 -4.48 1.37 -14.03
N HIS A 78 -4.32 0.36 -13.18
CA HIS A 78 -3.75 0.47 -11.84
C HIS A 78 -2.62 -0.53 -11.64
N GLU A 79 -1.82 -0.80 -12.69
CA GLU A 79 -0.74 -1.78 -12.64
C GLU A 79 0.20 -1.54 -11.45
N ILE A 80 0.38 -2.56 -10.60
CA ILE A 80 1.29 -2.50 -9.46
C ILE A 80 2.72 -2.86 -9.86
N ASN A 81 3.69 -2.23 -9.21
CA ASN A 81 5.11 -2.48 -9.44
C ASN A 81 5.59 -3.71 -8.64
N ILE A 82 5.41 -4.91 -9.22
CA ILE A 82 5.89 -6.19 -8.67
C ILE A 82 6.89 -6.89 -9.62
N PRO A 83 7.74 -7.79 -9.10
CA PRO A 83 8.66 -8.59 -9.92
C PRO A 83 7.96 -9.36 -11.04
N CYS A 84 8.68 -9.58 -12.15
CA CYS A 84 8.14 -10.26 -13.33
C CYS A 84 7.70 -11.69 -13.00
N ASP A 85 8.56 -12.47 -12.32
CA ASP A 85 8.28 -13.87 -11.97
C ASP A 85 7.02 -14.00 -11.12
N MET A 86 6.86 -13.13 -10.12
CA MET A 86 5.69 -13.10 -9.25
C MET A 86 4.39 -12.84 -10.03
N ARG A 87 4.43 -11.86 -10.94
CA ARG A 87 3.29 -11.57 -11.83
C ARG A 87 2.95 -12.77 -12.70
N GLN A 88 3.97 -13.42 -13.25
CA GLN A 88 3.82 -14.59 -14.10
C GLN A 88 3.16 -15.75 -13.34
N THR A 89 3.62 -16.04 -12.12
CA THR A 89 3.00 -17.06 -11.24
C THR A 89 1.52 -16.78 -10.99
N ILE A 90 1.15 -15.54 -10.68
CA ILE A 90 -0.25 -15.16 -10.46
C ILE A 90 -1.09 -15.38 -11.72
N LEU A 91 -0.57 -14.99 -12.89
CA LEU A 91 -1.27 -15.15 -14.18
C LEU A 91 -1.41 -16.61 -14.60
N GLU A 92 -0.41 -17.45 -14.32
CA GLU A 92 -0.45 -18.89 -14.59
C GLU A 92 -1.52 -19.58 -13.75
N LEU A 93 -1.56 -19.32 -12.44
CA LEU A 93 -2.60 -19.84 -11.55
C LEU A 93 -4.00 -19.39 -11.99
N TYR A 94 -4.15 -18.12 -12.37
CA TYR A 94 -5.39 -17.57 -12.90
C TYR A 94 -5.85 -18.30 -14.18
N HIS A 95 -4.94 -18.54 -15.14
CA HIS A 95 -5.27 -19.25 -16.38
C HIS A 95 -5.61 -20.73 -16.17
N GLN A 96 -5.08 -21.35 -15.09
CA GLN A 96 -5.43 -22.71 -14.70
C GLN A 96 -6.77 -22.80 -13.95
N GLY A 97 -7.45 -21.67 -13.72
CA GLY A 97 -8.70 -21.62 -12.96
C GLY A 97 -8.51 -21.86 -11.46
N ILE A 98 -7.28 -21.73 -10.95
CA ILE A 98 -6.96 -21.91 -9.54
C ILE A 98 -7.19 -20.59 -8.82
N PHE A 99 -8.35 -20.47 -8.19
CA PHE A 99 -8.69 -19.32 -7.36
C PHE A 99 -8.55 -19.73 -5.89
N HIS A 100 -7.47 -19.28 -5.26
CA HIS A 100 -7.22 -19.52 -3.83
C HIS A 100 -7.18 -18.18 -3.09
N PRO A 101 -7.74 -18.04 -1.87
CA PRO A 101 -7.77 -16.77 -1.13
C PRO A 101 -6.41 -16.08 -0.97
N HIS A 102 -5.30 -16.83 -1.05
CA HIS A 102 -3.94 -16.34 -0.90
C HIS A 102 -3.17 -16.14 -2.21
N ILE A 103 -3.80 -16.24 -3.39
CA ILE A 103 -3.12 -16.09 -4.70
C ILE A 103 -2.37 -14.76 -4.85
N PHE A 104 -2.85 -13.68 -4.21
CA PHE A 104 -2.21 -12.36 -4.23
C PHE A 104 -1.33 -12.08 -3.00
N GLY A 105 -1.07 -13.09 -2.17
CA GLY A 105 -0.36 -12.95 -0.89
C GLY A 105 1.01 -12.30 -1.03
N ASP A 106 1.88 -12.91 -1.83
CA ASP A 106 3.26 -12.45 -2.02
C ASP A 106 3.31 -11.06 -2.68
N ALA A 107 2.40 -10.81 -3.62
CA ALA A 107 2.27 -9.49 -4.25
C ALA A 107 1.83 -8.42 -3.24
N ALA A 108 0.94 -8.73 -2.31
CA ALA A 108 0.52 -7.78 -1.29
C ALA A 108 1.65 -7.42 -0.32
N GLU A 109 2.51 -8.38 0.03
CA GLU A 109 3.70 -8.13 0.86
C GLU A 109 4.72 -7.27 0.10
N ALA A 110 4.99 -7.60 -1.18
CA ALA A 110 5.87 -6.79 -2.02
C ALA A 110 5.39 -5.34 -2.17
N VAL A 111 4.08 -5.14 -2.36
CA VAL A 111 3.46 -3.81 -2.45
C VAL A 111 3.50 -3.08 -1.11
N LEU A 112 3.29 -3.78 0.01
CA LEU A 112 3.38 -3.18 1.34
C LEU A 112 4.79 -2.65 1.60
N GLU A 113 5.83 -3.40 1.22
CA GLU A 113 7.21 -2.96 1.39
C GLU A 113 7.59 -1.84 0.42
N LEU A 114 7.13 -1.91 -0.84
CA LEU A 114 7.27 -0.82 -1.80
C LEU A 114 6.68 0.48 -1.26
N MET A 115 5.46 0.42 -0.72
CA MET A 115 4.77 1.55 -0.11
C MET A 115 5.48 2.04 1.15
N ARG A 116 6.08 1.15 1.95
CA ARG A 116 6.87 1.52 3.13
C ARG A 116 8.07 2.38 2.75
N ILE A 117 8.87 1.88 1.82
CA ILE A 117 10.15 2.50 1.45
C ILE A 117 9.90 3.80 0.67
N ASN A 118 9.02 3.76 -0.33
CA ASN A 118 8.89 4.87 -1.29
C ASN A 118 7.89 5.94 -0.86
N SER A 119 6.95 5.62 0.03
CA SER A 119 5.86 6.54 0.37
C SER A 119 5.75 6.81 1.86
N PHE A 120 5.77 5.79 2.71
CA PHE A 120 5.55 5.95 4.16
C PHE A 120 6.72 6.63 4.87
N VAL A 121 7.94 6.09 4.75
CA VAL A 121 9.14 6.73 5.34
C VAL A 121 9.26 8.19 4.90
N PRO A 122 9.12 8.50 3.60
CA PRO A 122 9.31 9.86 3.16
C PRO A 122 8.15 10.80 3.59
N TRP A 123 6.91 10.32 3.68
CA TRP A 123 5.78 11.03 4.27
C TRP A 123 6.01 11.37 5.75
N VAL A 124 6.43 10.42 6.58
CA VAL A 124 6.76 10.67 8.00
C VAL A 124 7.86 11.72 8.14
N MET A 125 8.86 11.68 7.27
CA MET A 125 9.96 12.65 7.29
C MET A 125 9.54 14.06 6.88
N LEU A 126 8.50 14.21 6.06
CA LEU A 126 7.93 15.53 5.74
C LEU A 126 7.12 16.08 6.91
N ASN A 127 6.22 15.28 7.48
CA ASN A 127 5.35 15.72 8.57
C ASN A 127 6.17 16.14 9.81
N ARG A 128 7.24 15.40 10.13
CA ARG A 128 8.18 15.78 11.22
C ARG A 128 8.97 17.07 10.97
N ARG A 129 9.10 17.50 9.71
CA ARG A 129 9.81 18.75 9.35
C ARG A 129 8.88 19.96 9.43
N GLU A 130 7.59 19.78 9.12
CA GLU A 130 6.59 20.85 9.26
C GLU A 130 6.41 21.27 10.73
N ASP A 131 6.47 20.32 11.67
CA ASP A 131 6.47 20.58 13.12
C ASP A 131 7.63 21.47 13.58
N LYS A 132 8.76 21.46 12.86
CA LYS A 132 9.95 22.27 13.20
C LYS A 132 9.99 23.62 12.48
N MET A 133 9.26 23.78 11.37
CA MET A 133 9.26 25.01 10.57
C MET A 133 8.12 25.97 10.96
N SER A 134 7.08 25.48 11.65
CA SER A 134 6.00 26.29 12.22
C SER A 134 6.47 27.30 13.29
N GLY A 135 7.74 27.23 13.72
CA GLY A 135 8.40 28.20 14.60
C GLY A 135 9.06 29.41 13.91
N MET A 136 9.12 29.49 12.56
CA MET A 136 9.76 30.61 11.85
C MET A 136 8.77 31.28 10.88
N LYS A 137 8.30 32.48 11.23
CA LYS A 137 7.38 33.25 10.38
C LYS A 137 8.09 33.83 9.15
N HIS A 138 7.39 33.74 8.02
CA HIS A 138 7.54 34.44 6.71
C HIS A 138 8.72 34.08 5.79
N SER A 139 8.41 33.45 4.65
CA SER A 139 8.43 34.10 3.32
C SER A 139 7.95 33.11 2.23
N SER A 140 7.20 33.64 1.28
CA SER A 140 6.49 32.93 0.24
C SER A 140 7.45 32.37 -0.82
N SER A 141 7.61 31.05 -0.83
CA SER A 141 8.04 30.32 -2.03
C SER A 141 7.30 28.99 -2.09
N SER A 142 6.17 28.98 -2.81
CA SER A 142 5.42 27.78 -3.15
C SER A 142 6.22 26.97 -4.17
N SER A 143 7.18 26.16 -3.70
CA SER A 143 7.73 25.07 -4.52
C SER A 143 6.79 23.87 -4.40
N SER A 144 6.29 23.35 -5.52
CA SER A 144 5.35 22.24 -5.49
C SER A 144 5.99 21.00 -4.88
N LEU A 145 5.20 20.22 -4.11
CA LEU A 145 5.66 18.97 -3.50
C LEU A 145 6.28 18.04 -4.57
N THR A 146 5.73 18.05 -5.78
CA THR A 146 6.17 17.25 -6.94
C THR A 146 7.61 17.56 -7.39
N GLU A 147 8.02 18.83 -7.42
CA GLU A 147 9.37 19.23 -7.86
C GLU A 147 10.45 18.75 -6.89
N ARG A 148 10.13 18.67 -5.60
CA ARG A 148 11.09 18.31 -4.55
C ARG A 148 11.37 16.81 -4.49
N TRP A 149 10.41 15.97 -4.89
CA TRP A 149 10.56 14.50 -4.99
C TRP A 149 11.39 14.05 -6.19
N ASN A 150 11.34 14.78 -7.31
CA ASN A 150 12.08 14.43 -8.51
C ASN A 150 13.61 14.46 -8.31
N LEU A 151 14.11 15.30 -7.39
CA LEU A 151 15.53 15.39 -7.06
C LEU A 151 16.05 14.18 -6.26
N VAL A 152 15.19 13.43 -5.57
CA VAL A 152 15.59 12.23 -4.81
C VAL A 152 15.69 11.00 -5.71
N LYS A 153 14.89 10.94 -6.79
CA LYS A 153 14.88 9.81 -7.73
C LYS A 153 16.21 9.60 -8.47
N LEU A 154 17.06 10.62 -8.60
CA LEU A 154 18.31 10.52 -9.36
C LEU A 154 19.49 9.86 -8.62
N LYS A 155 19.34 9.43 -7.36
CA LYS A 155 20.43 8.81 -6.59
C LYS A 155 20.19 7.37 -6.11
N GLN A 156 19.03 6.76 -6.38
CA GLN A 156 18.72 5.40 -5.89
C GLN A 156 18.57 4.34 -6.99
N ILE A 157 18.83 4.69 -8.26
CA ILE A 157 18.96 3.67 -9.33
C ILE A 157 20.40 3.13 -9.31
N SER A 158 20.70 2.34 -8.28
CA SER A 158 21.82 1.40 -8.30
C SER A 158 21.31 0.10 -7.68
N ARG A 159 20.64 -0.71 -8.51
CA ARG A 159 20.13 -2.03 -8.11
C ARG A 159 21.32 -2.91 -7.73
N LYS A 160 21.33 -3.42 -6.50
CA LYS A 160 22.12 -4.63 -6.18
C LYS A 160 21.38 -5.81 -6.79
N SER A 161 22.04 -6.49 -7.72
CA SER A 161 21.57 -7.73 -8.34
C SER A 161 21.36 -8.80 -7.26
N TRP A 162 20.12 -9.21 -7.04
CA TRP A 162 19.83 -10.45 -6.31
C TRP A 162 19.88 -11.58 -7.34
N SER A 163 20.96 -12.35 -7.33
CA SER A 163 21.08 -13.57 -8.14
C SER A 163 20.13 -14.63 -7.61
N SER A 164 19.25 -15.13 -8.48
CA SER A 164 18.35 -16.25 -8.24
C SER A 164 19.15 -17.51 -7.90
N SER A 165 18.72 -18.23 -6.86
CA SER A 165 19.00 -19.65 -6.71
C SER A 165 17.65 -20.32 -6.50
N SER A 166 17.28 -21.15 -7.47
CA SER A 166 16.08 -21.98 -7.45
C SER A 166 16.20 -23.00 -6.33
N SER A 167 15.25 -23.00 -5.40
CA SER A 167 14.99 -24.14 -4.53
C SER A 167 13.51 -24.44 -4.54
N SER A 168 13.19 -25.69 -4.87
CA SER A 168 11.87 -26.30 -4.72
C SER A 168 11.45 -26.19 -3.26
N PHE A 169 10.36 -25.47 -2.96
CA PHE A 169 9.87 -25.32 -1.60
C PHE A 169 8.65 -26.19 -1.36
N ASP A 170 8.87 -27.11 -0.41
CA ASP A 170 7.89 -27.96 0.23
C ASP A 170 6.97 -27.10 1.12
N TYR A 171 5.66 -27.33 1.04
CA TYR A 171 4.65 -26.56 1.76
C TYR A 171 4.59 -27.03 3.21
N SER A 172 5.43 -26.43 4.07
CA SER A 172 5.24 -26.48 5.53
C SER A 172 4.61 -25.18 6.02
N SER A 173 3.37 -25.30 6.50
CA SER A 173 2.68 -24.27 7.28
C SER A 173 3.47 -23.95 8.56
N ASP A 174 4.26 -22.88 8.55
CA ASP A 174 4.87 -22.31 9.75
C ASP A 174 4.00 -21.12 10.21
N ASP A 175 3.25 -21.33 11.29
CA ASP A 175 2.18 -20.48 11.85
C ASP A 175 2.66 -19.17 12.53
N ARG A 176 3.84 -18.66 12.18
CA ARG A 176 4.47 -17.53 12.90
C ARG A 176 4.08 -16.13 12.43
N PHE A 177 3.12 -16.00 11.52
CA PHE A 177 2.57 -14.71 11.08
C PHE A 177 1.05 -14.76 10.85
N THR A 178 0.31 -15.52 11.66
CA THR A 178 -1.16 -15.47 11.68
C THR A 178 -1.63 -14.15 12.30
N PHE A 179 -1.56 -13.10 11.49
CA PHE A 179 -2.13 -11.80 11.81
C PHE A 179 -3.66 -11.94 11.87
N SER A 180 -4.25 -11.68 13.03
CA SER A 180 -5.69 -11.83 13.28
C SER A 180 -6.51 -11.05 12.23
N VAL A 181 -7.19 -11.81 11.37
CA VAL A 181 -8.10 -11.33 10.31
C VAL A 181 -9.24 -10.47 10.88
N SER A 182 -9.50 -10.57 12.18
CA SER A 182 -10.59 -9.89 12.89
C SER A 182 -10.44 -8.36 13.00
N SER A 183 -9.24 -7.80 12.79
CA SER A 183 -9.02 -6.36 12.98
C SER A 183 -9.41 -5.48 11.77
N TYR A 184 -9.73 -6.05 10.61
CA TYR A 184 -9.98 -5.28 9.37
C TYR A 184 -11.48 -5.08 9.05
N SER A 185 -12.32 -4.87 10.06
CA SER A 185 -13.79 -4.85 9.94
C SER A 185 -14.42 -3.59 9.30
N ASN A 186 -13.70 -2.79 8.49
CA ASN A 186 -14.20 -1.49 8.03
C ASN A 186 -14.15 -1.25 6.51
N ASN A 187 -14.55 -2.25 5.72
CA ASN A 187 -14.54 -2.22 4.24
C ASN A 187 -15.31 -1.02 3.63
N SER A 188 -16.42 -0.58 4.23
CA SER A 188 -17.19 0.57 3.76
C SER A 188 -16.43 1.89 3.92
N VAL A 189 -15.65 2.01 4.99
CA VAL A 189 -14.90 3.23 5.33
C VAL A 189 -13.80 3.48 4.30
N TYR A 190 -13.03 2.45 3.96
CA TYR A 190 -11.97 2.53 2.93
C TYR A 190 -12.52 2.99 1.58
N LYS A 191 -13.54 2.28 1.05
CA LYS A 191 -14.10 2.57 -0.28
C LYS A 191 -14.73 3.95 -0.35
N SER A 192 -15.47 4.33 0.69
CA SER A 192 -16.09 5.66 0.76
C SER A 192 -15.04 6.76 0.83
N MET A 193 -13.96 6.54 1.57
CA MET A 193 -12.86 7.49 1.69
C MET A 193 -12.08 7.64 0.39
N LEU A 194 -11.63 6.53 -0.23
CA LEU A 194 -10.91 6.56 -1.50
C LEU A 194 -11.74 7.24 -2.60
N LYS A 195 -13.05 6.97 -2.64
CA LYS A 195 -13.97 7.66 -3.56
C LYS A 195 -14.01 9.17 -3.31
N ARG A 196 -14.00 9.62 -2.06
CA ARG A 196 -13.97 11.05 -1.70
C ARG A 196 -12.65 11.71 -2.10
N ILE A 197 -11.52 11.05 -1.84
CA ILE A 197 -10.16 11.52 -2.21
C ILE A 197 -10.04 11.66 -3.74
N LYS A 198 -10.50 10.65 -4.49
CA LYS A 198 -10.49 10.71 -5.97
C LYS A 198 -11.40 11.83 -6.50
N LYS A 199 -12.57 12.05 -5.87
CA LYS A 199 -13.51 13.11 -6.29
C LYS A 199 -12.96 14.52 -6.05
N SER A 200 -12.29 14.80 -4.92
CA SER A 200 -11.79 16.15 -4.60
C SER A 200 -10.73 16.67 -5.59
N LEU A 201 -9.98 15.78 -6.24
CA LEU A 201 -9.00 16.12 -7.27
C LEU A 201 -9.61 16.28 -8.67
N SER A 202 -10.61 15.47 -9.02
CA SER A 202 -11.34 15.61 -10.31
C SER A 202 -12.05 16.97 -10.45
N GLY A 203 -12.35 17.64 -9.34
CA GLY A 203 -12.90 19.00 -9.33
C GLY A 203 -11.89 20.12 -9.59
N HIS A 204 -10.58 19.85 -9.47
CA HIS A 204 -9.51 20.85 -9.67
C HIS A 204 -8.97 20.90 -11.11
N GLN A 205 -9.41 20.02 -12.01
CA GLN A 205 -9.06 20.05 -13.45
C GLN A 205 -10.13 20.69 -14.35
N ARG A 206 -11.10 21.41 -13.78
CA ARG A 206 -12.07 22.22 -14.53
C ARG A 206 -12.02 23.68 -14.06
N GLN A 207 -10.93 24.35 -14.40
CA GLN A 207 -10.88 25.81 -14.54
C GLN A 207 -10.11 26.14 -15.81
#